data_AF-M3A063-F1
#
_entry.id   AF-M3A063-F1
#
_cell.length_a   1.000
_cell.length_b   1.000
_cell.length_c   1.000
_cell.angle_alpha   90.00
_cell.angle_beta   90.00
_cell.angle_gamma   90.00
#
_symmetry.space_group_name_H-M   'P 1'
#
loop_
_entity.id
_entity.type
_entity.pdbx_description
1 polymer ?
#
loop_
_entity_poly.entity_id
_entity_poly.type
_entity_poly.pdbx_seq_one_letter_code
_entity_poly.pdbx_strand_id
1 'polypeptide(L)'
;MGNGHARPAAVAAGLAVAVSTAVGCVPTVDCDVVVTPLHEPVGACLRFGVSTPGGPTAVDEFERVADLAGTPPTVVLSFSDFASPPPIAGLSAVRRLGADPIVTWEPWRWLGDGRYERTEFTMTSIAEGVHDDYLYRWADELAAWGSTVYLRFAHEPNGNWYPWSPAGGTPPHAYVAAWRHVHRLFTSKGVANVKWVWAPNVSFEGSSRIADLYPGPEYVDVVGVDGYNWGTTQSWGRWTSPRELFENTLDELGRIAPDKPIVVTEVGSTDVGGSKPDWVADLVAFLDDRTDVAAFVWFDHDKETDWRLASTPESAAALAEALQRGQR
;
A
#
# COMPACT_ATOMS: atom_id res chain seq x y z
N MET A 1 60.16 73.83 -8.91
CA MET A 1 59.53 72.84 -9.81
C MET A 1 59.91 71.45 -9.31
N GLY A 2 58.92 70.65 -8.92
CA GLY A 2 58.98 69.18 -8.83
C GLY A 2 59.86 68.52 -7.75
N ASN A 3 59.37 68.43 -6.50
CA ASN A 3 59.83 67.43 -5.53
C ASN A 3 59.09 66.10 -5.77
N GLY A 4 59.78 65.08 -6.27
CA GLY A 4 59.26 63.72 -6.43
C GLY A 4 59.87 62.77 -5.40
N HIS A 5 59.14 62.53 -4.30
CA HIS A 5 59.47 61.52 -3.30
C HIS A 5 59.14 60.11 -3.82
N ALA A 6 60.12 59.22 -3.79
CA ALA A 6 59.93 57.79 -4.02
C ALA A 6 59.23 57.16 -2.80
N ARG A 7 58.09 56.50 -3.03
CA ARG A 7 57.37 55.69 -2.04
C ARG A 7 57.83 54.23 -2.13
N PRO A 8 58.12 53.53 -1.01
CA PRO A 8 58.38 52.10 -1.03
C PRO A 8 57.07 51.31 -1.15
N ALA A 9 57.12 50.22 -1.93
CA ALA A 9 56.03 49.29 -2.13
C ALA A 9 55.82 48.42 -0.88
N ALA A 10 54.60 48.40 -0.36
CA ALA A 10 54.17 47.50 0.70
C ALA A 10 53.77 46.14 0.11
N VAL A 11 54.39 45.07 0.60
CA VAL A 11 54.02 43.68 0.29
C VAL A 11 52.80 43.32 1.14
N ALA A 12 51.64 43.12 0.51
CA ALA A 12 50.44 42.62 1.15
C ALA A 12 50.50 41.09 1.24
N ALA A 13 50.59 40.55 2.46
CA ALA A 13 50.42 39.13 2.72
C ALA A 13 48.93 38.77 2.67
N GLY A 14 48.50 38.12 1.59
CA GLY A 14 47.15 37.60 1.47
C GLY A 14 46.99 36.33 2.31
N LEU A 15 46.12 36.38 3.33
CA LEU A 15 45.66 35.20 4.06
C LEU A 15 44.72 34.41 3.14
N ALA A 16 45.17 33.26 2.64
CA ALA A 16 44.30 32.31 1.95
C ALA A 16 43.48 31.54 3.00
N VAL A 17 42.20 31.90 3.14
CA VAL A 17 41.24 31.10 3.91
C VAL A 17 40.84 29.91 3.05
N ALA A 18 41.38 28.73 3.36
CA ALA A 18 40.92 27.48 2.77
C ALA A 18 39.53 27.14 3.36
N VAL A 19 38.48 27.38 2.58
CA VAL A 19 37.14 26.88 2.88
C VAL A 19 37.14 25.39 2.52
N SER A 20 37.36 24.54 3.52
CA SER A 20 37.19 23.10 3.38
C SER A 20 35.69 22.81 3.36
N THR A 21 35.11 22.64 2.16
CA THR A 21 33.77 22.06 2.01
C THR A 21 33.85 20.61 2.45
N ALA A 22 33.51 20.35 3.72
CA ALA A 22 33.23 19.00 4.16
C ALA A 22 31.98 18.55 3.40
N VAL A 23 32.18 17.72 2.36
CA VAL A 23 31.11 16.90 1.80
C VAL A 23 30.74 15.95 2.92
N GLY A 24 29.69 16.31 3.68
CA GLY A 24 29.15 15.42 4.69
C GLY A 24 28.73 14.13 4.01
N CYS A 25 29.34 13.01 4.40
CA CYS A 25 28.79 11.70 4.08
C CYS A 25 27.41 11.67 4.73
N VAL A 26 26.35 11.67 3.92
CA VAL A 26 25.02 11.31 4.40
C VAL A 26 25.15 9.86 4.85
N PRO A 27 24.90 9.53 6.14
CA PRO A 27 24.90 8.15 6.57
C PRO A 27 23.83 7.41 5.77
N THR A 28 24.22 6.37 5.04
CA THR A 28 23.27 5.46 4.40
C THR A 28 22.51 4.76 5.50
N VAL A 29 21.18 4.93 5.55
CA VAL A 29 20.32 4.14 6.42
C VAL A 29 20.36 2.71 5.91
N ASP A 30 20.98 1.83 6.68
CA ASP A 30 20.95 0.41 6.39
C ASP A 30 19.58 -0.12 6.81
N CYS A 31 18.69 -0.40 5.85
CA CYS A 31 17.33 -0.84 6.15
C CYS A 31 17.22 -2.28 6.68
N ASP A 32 18.35 -2.94 6.94
CA ASP A 32 18.39 -4.31 7.42
C ASP A 32 18.04 -4.49 8.92
N VAL A 33 17.76 -3.43 9.69
CA VAL A 33 17.82 -3.58 11.16
C VAL A 33 16.51 -4.03 11.83
N VAL A 34 15.30 -3.57 11.45
CA VAL A 34 14.02 -4.11 11.98
C VAL A 34 12.86 -3.71 11.05
N VAL A 35 12.04 -4.67 10.61
CA VAL A 35 10.79 -4.36 9.90
C VAL A 35 9.75 -3.83 10.89
N THR A 36 9.44 -2.53 10.81
CA THR A 36 8.39 -1.89 11.63
C THR A 36 7.01 -2.43 11.24
N PRO A 37 6.17 -2.91 12.18
CA PRO A 37 4.81 -3.35 11.88
C PRO A 37 4.00 -2.25 11.19
N LEU A 38 3.14 -2.59 10.22
CA LEU A 38 2.38 -1.60 9.42
C LEU A 38 1.41 -0.72 10.23
N HIS A 39 1.10 -1.07 11.49
CA HIS A 39 0.20 -0.32 12.36
C HIS A 39 0.92 0.57 13.39
N GLU A 40 2.26 0.52 13.38
CA GLU A 40 3.11 1.39 14.19
C GLU A 40 3.47 2.65 13.38
N PRO A 41 3.99 3.71 14.02
CA PRO A 41 4.51 4.88 13.31
C PRO A 41 5.48 4.46 12.21
N VAL A 42 5.41 5.17 11.07
CA VAL A 42 6.19 4.87 9.87
C VAL A 42 7.68 4.77 10.21
N GLY A 43 8.28 3.62 9.88
CA GLY A 43 9.69 3.32 10.17
C GLY A 43 10.65 4.14 9.31
N ALA A 44 11.96 3.86 9.40
CA ALA A 44 12.94 4.57 8.59
C ALA A 44 12.87 4.23 7.09
N CYS A 45 12.34 3.06 6.72
CA CYS A 45 12.43 2.57 5.33
C CYS A 45 11.04 2.28 4.74
N LEU A 46 10.86 2.61 3.46
CA LEU A 46 9.70 2.20 2.70
C LEU A 46 9.73 0.67 2.51
N ARG A 47 8.63 0.00 2.86
CA ARG A 47 8.52 -1.45 2.72
C ARG A 47 7.96 -1.84 1.36
N PHE A 48 8.58 -2.84 0.74
CA PHE A 48 8.09 -3.49 -0.46
C PHE A 48 7.20 -4.70 -0.11
N GLY A 49 6.09 -4.85 -0.84
CA GLY A 49 5.20 -6.00 -0.78
C GLY A 49 4.70 -6.44 -2.14
N VAL A 50 4.04 -7.59 -2.18
CA VAL A 50 3.49 -8.16 -3.41
C VAL A 50 2.14 -8.86 -3.20
N SER A 51 1.31 -8.85 -4.24
CA SER A 51 0.21 -9.79 -4.43
C SER A 51 0.47 -10.60 -5.70
N THR A 52 0.28 -11.91 -5.65
CA THR A 52 0.50 -12.82 -6.78
C THR A 52 -0.73 -13.72 -7.02
N PRO A 53 -0.89 -14.35 -8.20
CA PRO A 53 -2.11 -15.08 -8.56
C PRO A 53 -2.35 -16.34 -7.71
N GLY A 54 -1.30 -17.01 -7.26
CA GLY A 54 -1.39 -18.22 -6.46
C GLY A 54 -1.79 -18.00 -5.00
N GLY A 55 -1.98 -16.74 -4.59
CA GLY A 55 -2.46 -16.38 -3.26
C GLY A 55 -1.44 -16.65 -2.15
N PRO A 56 -1.85 -16.69 -0.88
CA PRO A 56 -0.95 -16.60 0.27
C PRO A 56 -0.12 -17.87 0.51
N THR A 57 -0.35 -18.94 -0.26
CA THR A 57 0.41 -20.19 -0.20
C THR A 57 1.44 -20.32 -1.32
N ALA A 58 1.48 -19.41 -2.29
CA ALA A 58 2.37 -19.46 -3.45
C ALA A 58 3.77 -18.95 -3.14
N VAL A 59 4.46 -19.65 -2.23
CA VAL A 59 5.81 -19.28 -1.78
C VAL A 59 6.79 -19.15 -2.95
N ASP A 60 6.67 -20.01 -3.96
CA ASP A 60 7.52 -19.99 -5.16
C ASP A 60 7.30 -18.73 -6.02
N GLU A 61 6.09 -18.15 -6.01
CA GLU A 61 5.82 -16.87 -6.67
C GLU A 61 6.50 -15.73 -5.93
N PHE A 62 6.46 -15.73 -4.59
CA PHE A 62 7.12 -14.72 -3.77
C PHE A 62 8.65 -14.77 -3.89
N GLU A 63 9.23 -15.98 -3.94
CA GLU A 63 10.65 -16.18 -4.18
C GLU A 63 11.08 -15.66 -5.56
N ARG A 64 10.29 -15.92 -6.61
CA ARG A 64 10.55 -15.35 -7.95
C ARG A 64 10.53 -13.82 -7.96
N VAL A 65 9.57 -13.21 -7.26
CA VAL A 65 9.49 -11.75 -7.15
C VAL A 65 10.69 -11.21 -6.37
N ALA A 66 11.11 -11.89 -5.30
CA ALA A 66 12.30 -11.52 -4.54
C ALA A 66 13.58 -11.57 -5.41
N ASP A 67 13.74 -12.62 -6.23
CA ASP A 67 14.87 -12.75 -7.16
C ASP A 67 14.89 -11.60 -8.19
N LEU A 68 13.72 -11.22 -8.70
CA LEU A 68 13.57 -10.13 -9.68
C LEU A 68 13.81 -8.75 -9.05
N ALA A 69 13.29 -8.51 -7.86
CA ALA A 69 13.39 -7.23 -7.15
C ALA A 69 14.71 -7.07 -6.40
N GLY A 70 15.50 -8.14 -6.24
CA GLY A 70 16.72 -8.14 -5.43
C GLY A 70 16.49 -7.95 -3.92
N THR A 71 15.23 -7.85 -3.49
CA THR A 71 14.80 -7.63 -2.10
C THR A 71 13.55 -8.47 -1.85
N PRO A 72 13.50 -9.29 -0.79
CA PRO A 72 12.32 -10.08 -0.47
C PRO A 72 11.13 -9.17 -0.08
N PRO A 73 9.90 -9.46 -0.53
CA PRO A 73 8.74 -8.71 -0.11
C PRO A 73 8.48 -8.92 1.39
N THR A 74 8.26 -7.84 2.12
CA THR A 74 7.95 -7.85 3.57
C THR A 74 6.45 -7.72 3.85
N VAL A 75 5.63 -7.58 2.82
CA VAL A 75 4.17 -7.56 2.89
C VAL A 75 3.63 -8.46 1.78
N VAL A 76 2.68 -9.33 2.10
CA VAL A 76 1.98 -10.14 1.09
C VAL A 76 0.49 -9.88 1.19
N LEU A 77 -0.12 -9.45 0.08
CA LEU A 77 -1.57 -9.27 -0.01
C LEU A 77 -2.22 -10.42 -0.76
N SER A 78 -3.30 -10.95 -0.19
CA SER A 78 -4.14 -11.98 -0.80
C SER A 78 -5.62 -11.66 -0.63
N PHE A 79 -6.46 -12.30 -1.44
CA PHE A 79 -7.90 -12.10 -1.45
C PHE A 79 -8.62 -13.32 -0.89
N SER A 80 -9.71 -13.08 -0.16
CA SER A 80 -10.64 -14.10 0.31
C SER A 80 -12.05 -13.58 0.14
N ASP A 81 -12.91 -14.40 -0.46
CA ASP A 81 -14.34 -14.13 -0.46
C ASP A 81 -14.95 -14.31 0.94
N PHE A 82 -16.20 -13.91 1.11
CA PHE A 82 -16.93 -13.96 2.37
C PHE A 82 -17.58 -15.32 2.66
N ALA A 83 -17.37 -16.32 1.81
CA ALA A 83 -17.84 -17.68 2.04
C ALA A 83 -16.71 -18.60 2.54
N SER A 84 -15.46 -18.17 2.41
CA SER A 84 -14.27 -18.95 2.73
C SER A 84 -13.94 -18.96 4.24
N PRO A 85 -13.33 -20.03 4.76
CA PRO A 85 -12.70 -19.99 6.09
C PRO A 85 -11.49 -19.03 6.09
N PRO A 86 -11.03 -18.55 7.28
CA PRO A 86 -9.82 -17.74 7.34
C PRO A 86 -8.62 -18.54 6.80
N PRO A 87 -7.74 -17.94 5.97
CA PRO A 87 -6.69 -18.67 5.25
C PRO A 87 -5.47 -18.97 6.14
N ILE A 88 -5.66 -19.60 7.31
CA ILE A 88 -4.63 -19.80 8.36
C ILE A 88 -3.33 -20.42 7.82
N ALA A 89 -3.43 -21.40 6.92
CA ALA A 89 -2.26 -22.04 6.32
C ALA A 89 -1.45 -21.06 5.46
N GLY A 90 -2.13 -20.22 4.67
CA GLY A 90 -1.51 -19.16 3.87
C GLY A 90 -0.92 -18.06 4.74
N LEU A 91 -1.65 -17.60 5.76
CA LEU A 91 -1.12 -16.62 6.73
C LEU A 91 0.17 -17.13 7.40
N SER A 92 0.20 -18.41 7.76
CA SER A 92 1.39 -19.04 8.34
C SER A 92 2.53 -19.16 7.34
N ALA A 93 2.25 -19.37 6.06
CA ALA A 93 3.26 -19.40 5.01
C ALA A 93 3.91 -18.03 4.83
N VAL A 94 3.10 -16.97 4.72
CA VAL A 94 3.58 -15.59 4.65
C VAL A 94 4.41 -15.21 5.88
N ARG A 95 3.93 -15.54 7.09
CA ARG A 95 4.68 -15.26 8.32
C ARG A 95 6.03 -15.97 8.41
N ARG A 96 6.15 -17.19 7.87
CA ARG A 96 7.44 -17.91 7.81
C ARG A 96 8.46 -17.24 6.91
N LEU A 97 8.03 -16.44 5.94
CA LEU A 97 8.90 -15.61 5.09
C LEU A 97 9.33 -14.31 5.77
N GLY A 98 8.86 -14.03 6.98
CA GLY A 98 9.10 -12.76 7.67
C GLY A 98 8.21 -11.62 7.18
N ALA A 99 7.22 -11.89 6.34
CA ALA A 99 6.30 -10.89 5.79
C ALA A 99 5.03 -10.71 6.66
N ASP A 100 4.43 -9.52 6.58
CA ASP A 100 3.10 -9.23 7.12
C ASP A 100 2.02 -9.66 6.11
N PRO A 101 1.06 -10.52 6.49
CA PRO A 101 -0.06 -10.86 5.61
C PRO A 101 -1.18 -9.83 5.69
N ILE A 102 -1.56 -9.28 4.53
CA ILE A 102 -2.81 -8.57 4.32
C ILE A 102 -3.81 -9.52 3.64
N VAL A 103 -5.00 -9.65 4.23
CA VAL A 103 -6.13 -10.36 3.62
C VAL A 103 -7.19 -9.34 3.24
N THR A 104 -7.36 -9.14 1.93
CA THR A 104 -8.54 -8.49 1.38
C THR A 104 -9.73 -9.41 1.54
N TRP A 105 -10.69 -8.99 2.38
CA TRP A 105 -11.85 -9.81 2.72
C TRP A 105 -13.10 -9.22 2.09
N GLU A 106 -13.63 -9.90 1.09
CA GLU A 106 -14.57 -9.34 0.12
C GLU A 106 -16.00 -9.83 0.39
N PRO A 107 -16.96 -8.94 0.73
CA PRO A 107 -18.38 -9.26 0.99
C PRO A 107 -19.18 -9.76 -0.22
N TRP A 108 -18.73 -10.85 -0.83
CA TRP A 108 -19.39 -11.62 -1.88
C TRP A 108 -18.95 -13.08 -1.79
N ARG A 109 -19.54 -13.94 -2.63
CA ARG A 109 -19.06 -15.32 -2.82
C ARG A 109 -18.57 -15.48 -4.25
N TRP A 110 -17.39 -16.05 -4.42
CA TRP A 110 -16.88 -16.41 -5.74
C TRP A 110 -17.56 -17.69 -6.23
N LEU A 111 -18.01 -17.69 -7.49
CA LEU A 111 -18.74 -18.79 -8.11
C LEU A 111 -17.93 -19.50 -9.21
N GLY A 112 -16.67 -19.13 -9.39
CA GLY A 112 -15.85 -19.59 -10.52
C GLY A 112 -15.91 -18.65 -11.73
N ASP A 113 -14.84 -18.66 -12.54
CA ASP A 113 -14.77 -18.00 -13.85
C ASP A 113 -15.13 -16.51 -13.83
N GLY A 114 -14.68 -15.78 -12.79
CA GLY A 114 -14.95 -14.35 -12.62
C GLY A 114 -16.41 -14.01 -12.28
N ARG A 115 -17.24 -14.99 -11.91
CA ARG A 115 -18.62 -14.78 -11.47
C ARG A 115 -18.69 -14.72 -9.94
N TYR A 116 -19.60 -13.89 -9.44
CA TYR A 116 -19.78 -13.64 -8.01
C TYR A 116 -21.27 -13.60 -7.64
N GLU A 117 -21.61 -14.20 -6.50
CA GLU A 117 -22.88 -13.94 -5.81
C GLU A 117 -22.69 -12.69 -4.95
N ARG A 118 -23.44 -11.63 -5.29
CA ARG A 118 -23.23 -10.26 -4.79
C ARG A 118 -24.29 -9.81 -3.78
N THR A 119 -25.29 -10.65 -3.53
CA THR A 119 -26.45 -10.31 -2.69
C THR A 119 -26.51 -11.07 -1.37
N GLU A 120 -25.68 -12.11 -1.21
CA GLU A 120 -25.65 -12.92 0.01
C GLU A 120 -25.11 -12.13 1.22
N PHE A 121 -24.09 -11.29 1.03
CA PHE A 121 -23.36 -10.59 2.09
C PHE A 121 -23.47 -9.07 1.94
N THR A 122 -24.70 -8.55 1.95
CA THR A 122 -24.92 -7.10 1.87
C THR A 122 -24.35 -6.38 3.11
N MET A 123 -23.91 -5.12 2.95
CA MET A 123 -23.45 -4.34 4.11
C MET A 123 -24.56 -4.14 5.16
N THR A 124 -25.82 -4.07 4.74
CA THR A 124 -26.95 -4.02 5.69
C THR A 124 -27.08 -5.33 6.49
N SER A 125 -27.07 -6.49 5.83
CA SER A 125 -27.20 -7.79 6.52
C SER A 125 -26.01 -8.08 7.44
N ILE A 126 -24.79 -7.64 7.06
CA ILE A 126 -23.62 -7.68 7.93
C ILE A 126 -23.83 -6.77 9.14
N ALA A 127 -24.26 -5.52 8.95
CA ALA A 127 -24.49 -4.57 10.04
C ALA A 127 -25.61 -5.00 11.01
N GLU A 128 -26.60 -5.74 10.52
CA GLU A 128 -27.71 -6.30 11.29
C GLU A 128 -27.36 -7.61 12.03
N GLY A 129 -26.15 -8.14 11.81
CA GLY A 129 -25.64 -9.33 12.48
C GLY A 129 -26.12 -10.66 11.89
N VAL A 130 -26.68 -10.66 10.67
CA VAL A 130 -27.16 -11.88 10.00
C VAL A 130 -26.04 -12.92 9.81
N HIS A 131 -24.79 -12.47 9.74
CA HIS A 131 -23.62 -13.31 9.47
C HIS A 131 -22.70 -13.49 10.70
N ASP A 132 -23.16 -13.16 11.91
CA ASP A 132 -22.32 -13.12 13.11
C ASP A 132 -21.67 -14.46 13.46
N ASP A 133 -22.36 -15.59 13.29
CA ASP A 133 -21.77 -16.91 13.54
C ASP A 133 -20.55 -17.18 12.65
N TYR A 134 -20.61 -16.75 11.39
CA TYR A 134 -19.50 -16.84 10.46
C TYR A 134 -18.34 -15.91 10.86
N LEU A 135 -18.66 -14.67 11.25
CA LEU A 135 -17.66 -13.71 11.72
C LEU A 135 -17.00 -14.14 13.03
N TYR A 136 -17.75 -14.73 13.96
CA TYR A 136 -17.22 -15.26 15.22
C TYR A 136 -16.27 -16.42 14.98
N ARG A 137 -16.56 -17.29 14.01
CA ARG A 137 -15.64 -18.36 13.62
C ARG A 137 -14.32 -17.80 13.08
N TRP A 138 -14.39 -16.77 12.21
CA TRP A 138 -13.19 -16.06 11.76
C TRP A 138 -12.39 -15.45 12.91
N ALA A 139 -13.06 -14.76 13.83
CA ALA A 139 -12.46 -14.18 15.02
C ALA A 139 -11.77 -15.24 15.90
N ASP A 140 -12.46 -16.35 16.20
CA ASP A 140 -11.95 -17.44 17.05
C ASP A 140 -10.74 -18.14 16.40
N GLU A 141 -10.80 -18.44 15.10
CA GLU A 141 -9.70 -19.08 14.36
C GLU A 141 -8.46 -18.17 14.25
N LEU A 142 -8.65 -16.87 14.01
CA LEU A 142 -7.55 -15.90 13.96
C LEU A 142 -6.94 -15.64 15.34
N ALA A 143 -7.75 -15.58 16.40
CA ALA A 143 -7.26 -15.49 17.77
C ALA A 143 -6.43 -16.72 18.15
N ALA A 144 -6.90 -17.92 17.79
CA ALA A 144 -6.18 -19.17 18.04
C ALA A 144 -4.84 -19.24 17.27
N TRP A 145 -4.79 -18.68 16.06
CA TRP A 145 -3.54 -18.58 15.29
C TRP A 145 -2.51 -17.62 15.91
N GLY A 146 -2.98 -16.53 16.53
CA GLY A 146 -2.20 -15.70 17.47
C GLY A 146 -1.12 -14.78 16.87
N SER A 147 -0.74 -14.95 15.60
CA SER A 147 0.16 -14.03 14.90
C SER A 147 -0.59 -12.82 14.35
N THR A 148 0.11 -11.71 14.08
CA THR A 148 -0.53 -10.52 13.53
C THR A 148 -1.04 -10.78 12.11
N VAL A 149 -2.27 -10.36 11.81
CA VAL A 149 -2.82 -10.30 10.45
C VAL A 149 -3.47 -8.95 10.21
N TYR A 150 -3.39 -8.47 8.98
CA TYR A 150 -4.03 -7.24 8.55
C TYR A 150 -5.26 -7.59 7.72
N LEU A 151 -6.47 -7.30 8.23
CA LEU A 151 -7.72 -7.53 7.51
C LEU A 151 -8.15 -6.25 6.79
N ARG A 152 -8.23 -6.35 5.47
CA ARG A 152 -8.67 -5.28 4.56
C ARG A 152 -10.09 -5.59 4.08
N PHE A 153 -11.03 -5.42 4.99
CA PHE A 153 -12.45 -5.73 4.78
C PHE A 153 -13.08 -4.76 3.77
N ALA A 154 -13.85 -5.27 2.80
CA ALA A 154 -14.68 -4.45 1.91
C ALA A 154 -13.93 -3.27 1.22
N HIS A 155 -12.77 -3.55 0.65
CA HIS A 155 -11.87 -2.56 0.03
C HIS A 155 -12.51 -1.74 -1.12
N GLU A 156 -11.88 -0.60 -1.45
CA GLU A 156 -12.28 0.34 -2.51
C GLU A 156 -13.76 0.77 -2.45
N PRO A 157 -14.32 1.09 -1.28
CA PRO A 157 -15.74 1.40 -1.16
C PRO A 157 -16.16 2.68 -1.88
N ASN A 158 -15.21 3.52 -2.31
CA ASN A 158 -15.48 4.73 -3.10
C ASN A 158 -15.58 4.46 -4.61
N GLY A 159 -15.20 3.27 -5.07
CA GLY A 159 -15.29 2.85 -6.48
C GLY A 159 -16.72 2.53 -6.93
N ASN A 160 -16.86 2.11 -8.20
CA ASN A 160 -18.17 1.80 -8.81
C ASN A 160 -18.35 0.33 -9.23
N TRP A 161 -17.40 -0.54 -8.89
CA TRP A 161 -17.37 -1.93 -9.34
C TRP A 161 -17.84 -2.95 -8.28
N TYR A 162 -17.84 -2.60 -6.99
CA TYR A 162 -18.19 -3.52 -5.90
C TYR A 162 -19.61 -3.31 -5.33
N PRO A 163 -20.30 -4.38 -4.88
CA PRO A 163 -21.67 -4.26 -4.34
C PRO A 163 -21.73 -3.52 -3.00
N TRP A 164 -20.62 -3.45 -2.25
CA TRP A 164 -20.52 -2.71 -0.99
C TRP A 164 -20.24 -1.20 -1.17
N SER A 165 -20.12 -0.71 -2.41
CA SER A 165 -19.93 0.73 -2.68
C SER A 165 -21.27 1.48 -2.85
N PRO A 166 -21.29 2.81 -2.68
CA PRO A 166 -22.47 3.63 -2.99
C PRO A 166 -22.98 3.49 -4.41
N ALA A 167 -22.08 3.41 -5.40
CA ALA A 167 -22.46 3.15 -6.78
C ALA A 167 -22.97 1.72 -7.00
N GLY A 168 -22.56 0.76 -6.16
CA GLY A 168 -23.12 -0.59 -6.09
C GLY A 168 -24.46 -0.70 -5.36
N GLY A 169 -25.02 0.42 -4.86
CA GLY A 169 -26.30 0.47 -4.17
C GLY A 169 -26.22 0.42 -2.64
N THR A 170 -25.01 0.45 -2.06
CA THR A 170 -24.81 0.48 -0.61
C THR A 170 -24.69 1.92 -0.09
N PRO A 171 -25.64 2.45 0.70
CA PRO A 171 -25.49 3.79 1.27
C PRO A 171 -24.23 3.93 2.14
N PRO A 172 -23.53 5.08 2.15
CA PRO A 172 -22.30 5.25 2.93
C PRO A 172 -22.44 4.88 4.42
N HIS A 173 -23.57 5.22 5.04
CA HIS A 173 -23.84 4.87 6.44
C HIS A 173 -23.98 3.35 6.66
N ALA A 174 -24.47 2.59 5.67
CA ALA A 174 -24.57 1.13 5.75
C ALA A 174 -23.19 0.49 5.64
N TYR A 175 -22.33 1.01 4.76
CA TYR A 175 -20.92 0.61 4.68
C TYR A 175 -20.21 0.80 6.04
N VAL A 176 -20.32 2.02 6.61
CA VAL A 176 -19.72 2.35 7.91
C VAL A 176 -20.30 1.49 9.03
N ALA A 177 -21.61 1.24 9.04
CA ALA A 177 -22.25 0.40 10.05
C ALA A 177 -21.73 -1.04 10.03
N ALA A 178 -21.61 -1.64 8.83
CA ALA A 178 -21.06 -2.99 8.68
C ALA A 178 -19.59 -3.06 9.09
N TRP A 179 -18.75 -2.10 8.65
CA TRP A 179 -17.36 -2.03 9.08
C TRP A 179 -17.23 -2.06 10.60
N ARG A 180 -17.92 -1.13 11.26
CA ARG A 180 -17.89 -1.01 12.72
C ARG A 180 -18.43 -2.26 13.40
N HIS A 181 -19.43 -2.91 12.82
CA HIS A 181 -19.99 -4.14 13.35
C HIS A 181 -18.99 -5.29 13.35
N VAL A 182 -18.36 -5.56 12.20
CA VAL A 182 -17.32 -6.60 12.09
C VAL A 182 -16.17 -6.33 13.06
N HIS A 183 -15.69 -5.09 13.12
CA HIS A 183 -14.65 -4.70 14.08
C HIS A 183 -15.06 -4.97 15.54
N ARG A 184 -16.24 -4.48 15.97
CA ARG A 184 -16.72 -4.68 17.35
C ARG A 184 -16.87 -6.15 17.70
N LEU A 185 -17.26 -6.99 16.74
CA LEU A 185 -17.39 -8.43 16.95
C LEU A 185 -16.04 -9.07 17.27
N PHE A 186 -14.99 -8.70 16.55
CA PHE A 186 -13.63 -9.17 16.85
C PHE A 186 -13.12 -8.62 18.18
N THR A 187 -13.39 -7.33 18.47
CA THR A 187 -13.03 -6.71 19.76
C THR A 187 -13.72 -7.40 20.93
N SER A 188 -15.00 -7.78 20.81
CA SER A 188 -15.76 -8.43 21.88
C SER A 188 -15.23 -9.83 22.22
N LYS A 189 -14.58 -10.49 21.26
CA LYS A 189 -13.84 -11.75 21.43
C LYS A 189 -12.42 -11.57 21.96
N GLY A 190 -11.96 -10.33 22.16
CA GLY A 190 -10.59 -10.04 22.63
C GLY A 190 -9.50 -10.33 21.60
N VAL A 191 -9.84 -10.32 20.31
CA VAL A 191 -8.89 -10.64 19.23
C VAL A 191 -7.95 -9.46 18.99
N ALA A 192 -6.78 -9.47 19.65
CA ALA A 192 -5.82 -8.35 19.60
C ALA A 192 -4.81 -8.43 18.43
N ASN A 193 -4.65 -9.62 17.82
CA ASN A 193 -3.70 -9.88 16.75
C ASN A 193 -4.23 -9.52 15.35
N VAL A 194 -5.50 -9.14 15.24
CA VAL A 194 -6.09 -8.62 14.00
C VAL A 194 -5.93 -7.10 13.96
N LYS A 195 -5.44 -6.59 12.82
CA LYS A 195 -5.30 -5.17 12.53
C LYS A 195 -6.17 -4.78 11.35
N TRP A 196 -6.84 -3.64 11.42
CA TRP A 196 -7.85 -3.21 10.46
C TRP A 196 -7.27 -2.24 9.43
N VAL A 197 -7.35 -2.63 8.15
CA VAL A 197 -6.86 -1.84 7.01
C VAL A 197 -8.02 -1.26 6.22
N TRP A 198 -8.33 0.02 6.41
CA TRP A 198 -9.37 0.70 5.62
C TRP A 198 -8.77 1.30 4.37
N ALA A 199 -9.14 0.76 3.20
CA ALA A 199 -8.47 1.03 1.92
C ALA A 199 -9.44 1.51 0.84
N PRO A 200 -9.62 2.82 0.62
CA PRO A 200 -10.24 3.34 -0.60
C PRO A 200 -9.37 3.17 -1.84
N ASN A 201 -9.98 3.32 -3.01
CA ASN A 201 -9.26 3.55 -4.27
C ASN A 201 -8.84 5.04 -4.36
N VAL A 202 -7.83 5.36 -5.17
CA VAL A 202 -7.53 6.74 -5.55
C VAL A 202 -8.79 7.48 -6.01
N SER A 203 -8.93 8.75 -5.63
CA SER A 203 -10.07 9.57 -6.05
C SER A 203 -10.05 9.78 -7.56
N PHE A 204 -11.18 9.52 -8.22
CA PHE A 204 -11.37 9.75 -9.66
C PHE A 204 -12.75 10.37 -9.95
N GLU A 205 -12.95 10.83 -11.19
CA GLU A 205 -14.22 11.42 -11.61
C GLU A 205 -15.37 10.41 -11.47
N GLY A 206 -16.35 10.73 -10.62
CA GLY A 206 -17.49 9.85 -10.34
C GLY A 206 -17.28 8.89 -9.17
N SER A 207 -16.11 8.88 -8.54
CA SER A 207 -15.89 8.19 -7.26
C SER A 207 -16.74 8.82 -6.14
N SER A 208 -17.14 8.00 -5.17
CA SER A 208 -17.81 8.50 -3.96
C SER A 208 -16.83 9.25 -3.07
N ARG A 209 -17.32 10.18 -2.25
CA ARG A 209 -16.47 10.91 -1.30
C ARG A 209 -15.87 9.96 -0.27
N ILE A 210 -14.54 9.90 -0.20
CA ILE A 210 -13.79 9.00 0.68
C ILE A 210 -14.14 9.27 2.15
N ALA A 211 -14.22 10.53 2.56
CA ALA A 211 -14.55 10.92 3.94
C ALA A 211 -15.91 10.38 4.44
N ASP A 212 -16.90 10.20 3.56
CA ASP A 212 -18.23 9.70 3.94
C ASP A 212 -18.23 8.20 4.26
N LEU A 213 -17.15 7.49 3.90
CA LEU A 213 -16.96 6.04 4.06
C LEU A 213 -15.98 5.69 5.19
N TYR A 214 -15.38 6.70 5.84
CA TYR A 214 -14.41 6.47 6.91
C TYR A 214 -15.13 5.99 8.18
N PRO A 215 -14.77 4.83 8.73
CA PRO A 215 -15.47 4.26 9.88
C PRO A 215 -15.09 4.93 11.21
N GLY A 216 -14.05 5.77 11.24
CA GLY A 216 -13.58 6.44 12.46
C GLY A 216 -12.26 5.89 12.98
N PRO A 217 -11.49 6.71 13.72
CA PRO A 217 -10.11 6.39 14.13
C PRO A 217 -9.97 5.20 15.07
N GLU A 218 -11.04 4.84 15.78
CA GLU A 218 -11.08 3.68 16.69
C GLU A 218 -11.31 2.34 15.97
N TYR A 219 -11.63 2.37 14.67
CA TYR A 219 -11.94 1.18 13.86
C TYR A 219 -10.91 0.87 12.77
N VAL A 220 -9.80 1.62 12.74
CA VAL A 220 -8.77 1.56 11.70
C VAL A 220 -7.40 1.58 12.38
N ASP A 221 -6.56 0.60 12.06
CA ASP A 221 -5.16 0.58 12.50
C ASP A 221 -4.24 1.12 11.41
N VAL A 222 -4.58 0.86 10.14
CA VAL A 222 -3.80 1.25 8.95
C VAL A 222 -4.74 1.80 7.88
N VAL A 223 -4.34 2.86 7.21
CA VAL A 223 -5.05 3.35 6.03
C VAL A 223 -4.43 2.72 4.79
N GLY A 224 -5.23 2.11 3.93
CA GLY A 224 -4.81 1.64 2.62
C GLY A 224 -5.13 2.65 1.52
N VAL A 225 -4.52 2.50 0.36
CA VAL A 225 -4.98 3.12 -0.89
C VAL A 225 -4.60 2.25 -2.07
N ASP A 226 -5.54 2.06 -3.00
CA ASP A 226 -5.30 1.33 -4.25
C ASP A 226 -5.26 2.28 -5.43
N GLY A 227 -4.36 2.06 -6.38
CA GLY A 227 -4.26 2.89 -7.57
C GLY A 227 -3.40 2.28 -8.66
N TYR A 228 -3.84 2.42 -9.91
CA TYR A 228 -3.20 1.78 -11.07
C TYR A 228 -2.97 2.80 -12.18
N ASN A 229 -1.78 2.76 -12.80
CA ASN A 229 -1.53 3.47 -14.05
C ASN A 229 -2.01 2.62 -15.23
N TRP A 230 -3.23 2.87 -15.67
CA TRP A 230 -3.87 2.18 -16.80
C TRP A 230 -3.28 2.52 -18.16
N GLY A 231 -2.47 3.58 -18.26
CA GLY A 231 -1.90 4.01 -19.53
C GLY A 231 -2.98 4.20 -20.59
N THR A 232 -2.73 3.76 -21.81
CA THR A 232 -3.74 3.81 -22.89
C THR A 232 -4.34 2.44 -23.19
N THR A 233 -4.42 1.54 -22.20
CA THR A 233 -5.07 0.22 -22.36
C THR A 233 -6.60 0.31 -22.45
N GLN A 234 -7.18 1.35 -21.84
CA GLN A 234 -8.61 1.61 -21.81
C GLN A 234 -8.93 2.91 -22.54
N SER A 235 -10.13 3.00 -23.13
CA SER A 235 -10.55 4.20 -23.88
C SER A 235 -10.65 5.46 -23.02
N TRP A 236 -10.84 5.28 -21.71
CA TRP A 236 -10.90 6.36 -20.71
C TRP A 236 -9.54 6.60 -20.02
N GLY A 237 -8.55 5.72 -20.24
CA GLY A 237 -7.26 5.76 -19.60
C GLY A 237 -6.30 6.74 -20.27
N ARG A 238 -5.35 7.24 -19.49
CA ARG A 238 -4.14 7.88 -19.99
C ARG A 238 -2.95 7.46 -19.14
N TRP A 239 -1.75 7.69 -19.68
CA TRP A 239 -0.54 7.59 -18.87
C TRP A 239 -0.57 8.65 -17.77
N THR A 240 -0.48 8.20 -16.52
CA THR A 240 -0.57 9.03 -15.32
C THR A 240 0.61 8.72 -14.42
N SER A 241 1.40 9.73 -14.05
CA SER A 241 2.56 9.55 -13.18
C SER A 241 2.16 9.17 -11.75
N PRO A 242 3.05 8.56 -10.95
CA PRO A 242 2.74 8.18 -9.57
C PRO A 242 2.25 9.34 -8.70
N ARG A 243 2.90 10.51 -8.79
CA ARG A 243 2.48 11.71 -8.07
C ARG A 243 1.08 12.15 -8.49
N GLU A 244 0.81 12.22 -9.79
CA GLU A 244 -0.52 12.60 -10.29
C GLU A 244 -1.60 11.61 -9.84
N LEU A 245 -1.28 10.31 -9.79
CA LEU A 245 -2.18 9.24 -9.37
C LEU A 245 -2.54 9.34 -7.88
N PHE A 246 -1.54 9.54 -7.02
CA PHE A 246 -1.69 9.32 -5.59
C PHE A 246 -1.72 10.58 -4.72
N GLU A 247 -1.02 11.66 -5.09
CA GLU A 247 -0.75 12.81 -4.19
C GLU A 247 -2.02 13.39 -3.56
N ASN A 248 -3.03 13.70 -4.38
CA ASN A 248 -4.28 14.27 -3.89
C ASN A 248 -5.03 13.34 -2.92
N THR A 249 -5.03 12.03 -3.21
CA THR A 249 -5.70 11.04 -2.37
C THR A 249 -4.92 10.83 -1.07
N LEU A 250 -3.60 10.67 -1.13
CA LEU A 250 -2.77 10.53 0.06
C LEU A 250 -2.91 11.75 0.99
N ASP A 251 -2.97 12.96 0.45
CA ASP A 251 -3.20 14.18 1.23
C ASP A 251 -4.62 14.25 1.84
N GLU A 252 -5.62 13.70 1.15
CA GLU A 252 -6.97 13.55 1.70
C GLU A 252 -7.00 12.56 2.85
N LEU A 253 -6.33 11.42 2.69
CA LEU A 253 -6.21 10.38 3.72
C LEU A 253 -5.48 10.89 4.96
N GLY A 254 -4.38 11.63 4.79
CA GLY A 254 -3.67 12.29 5.90
C GLY A 254 -4.53 13.33 6.63
N ARG A 255 -5.56 13.90 6.00
CA ARG A 255 -6.54 14.77 6.67
C ARG A 255 -7.64 13.99 7.38
N ILE A 256 -8.08 12.87 6.83
CA ILE A 256 -9.15 12.03 7.38
C ILE A 256 -8.64 11.24 8.61
N ALA A 257 -7.42 10.74 8.55
CA ALA A 257 -6.81 9.85 9.53
C ALA A 257 -5.35 10.24 9.82
N PRO A 258 -5.09 11.44 10.39
CA PRO A 258 -3.75 12.03 10.49
C PRO A 258 -2.74 11.21 11.31
N ASP A 259 -3.22 10.38 12.23
CA ASP A 259 -2.38 9.59 13.12
C ASP A 259 -2.18 8.13 12.65
N LYS A 260 -2.64 7.79 11.44
CA LYS A 260 -2.59 6.42 10.91
C LYS A 260 -1.52 6.30 9.83
N PRO A 261 -0.65 5.27 9.88
CA PRO A 261 0.26 4.99 8.77
C PRO A 261 -0.54 4.61 7.51
N ILE A 262 -0.01 5.00 6.35
CA ILE A 262 -0.59 4.69 5.06
C ILE A 262 0.19 3.55 4.39
N VAL A 263 -0.54 2.62 3.77
CA VAL A 263 -0.01 1.60 2.88
C VAL A 263 -0.65 1.77 1.50
N VAL A 264 0.15 1.85 0.44
CA VAL A 264 -0.38 1.68 -0.92
C VAL A 264 -0.68 0.19 -1.09
N THR A 265 -1.92 -0.21 -0.81
CA THR A 265 -2.32 -1.62 -0.66
C THR A 265 -2.37 -2.35 -1.98
N GLU A 266 -2.57 -1.64 -3.09
CA GLU A 266 -2.40 -2.18 -4.43
C GLU A 266 -1.87 -1.10 -5.37
N VAL A 267 -0.84 -1.47 -6.14
CA VAL A 267 -0.32 -0.63 -7.21
C VAL A 267 0.20 -1.44 -8.37
N GLY A 268 0.01 -0.92 -9.58
CA GLY A 268 0.56 -1.48 -10.81
C GLY A 268 0.58 -0.45 -11.93
N SER A 269 1.41 -0.70 -12.94
CA SER A 269 1.46 0.09 -14.17
C SER A 269 1.47 -0.83 -15.38
N THR A 270 0.74 -0.46 -16.43
CA THR A 270 0.86 -1.11 -17.75
C THR A 270 2.16 -0.70 -18.43
N ASP A 271 2.57 -1.45 -19.47
CA ASP A 271 3.63 -1.07 -20.41
C ASP A 271 3.14 -0.15 -21.54
N VAL A 272 1.83 0.11 -21.63
CA VAL A 272 1.23 0.81 -22.77
C VAL A 272 0.95 2.29 -22.46
N GLY A 273 1.50 3.19 -23.27
CA GLY A 273 1.23 4.64 -23.19
C GLY A 273 2.36 5.46 -22.55
N GLY A 274 3.43 4.82 -22.11
CA GLY A 274 4.64 5.46 -21.56
C GLY A 274 5.70 4.42 -21.18
N SER A 275 6.61 4.79 -20.29
CA SER A 275 7.74 3.95 -19.84
C SER A 275 7.47 3.36 -18.46
N LYS A 276 7.10 2.08 -18.38
CA LYS A 276 6.88 1.38 -17.10
C LYS A 276 8.14 1.36 -16.20
N PRO A 277 9.36 1.12 -16.73
CA PRO A 277 10.58 1.20 -15.90
C PRO A 277 10.76 2.57 -15.24
N ASP A 278 10.58 3.67 -15.98
CA ASP A 278 10.69 5.02 -15.41
C ASP A 278 9.59 5.27 -14.37
N TRP A 279 8.37 4.80 -14.66
CA TRP A 279 7.23 4.94 -13.73
C TRP A 279 7.44 4.19 -12.41
N VAL A 280 8.03 3.00 -12.46
CA VAL A 280 8.37 2.20 -11.28
C VAL A 280 9.42 2.92 -10.43
N ALA A 281 10.47 3.47 -11.06
CA ALA A 281 11.47 4.25 -10.36
C ALA A 281 10.87 5.51 -9.71
N ASP A 282 10.01 6.23 -10.45
CA ASP A 282 9.31 7.42 -9.94
C ASP A 282 8.35 7.09 -8.80
N LEU A 283 7.70 5.91 -8.82
CA LEU A 283 6.78 5.47 -7.76
C LEU A 283 7.55 5.30 -6.46
N VAL A 284 8.64 4.53 -6.48
CA VAL A 284 9.44 4.28 -5.28
C VAL A 284 10.00 5.59 -4.74
N ALA A 285 10.56 6.45 -5.59
CA ALA A 285 11.08 7.75 -5.16
C ALA A 285 9.98 8.65 -4.55
N PHE A 286 8.80 8.69 -5.17
CA PHE A 286 7.66 9.46 -4.65
C PHE A 286 7.17 8.96 -3.29
N LEU A 287 7.06 7.64 -3.11
CA LEU A 287 6.58 7.05 -1.86
C LEU A 287 7.63 7.08 -0.74
N ASP A 288 8.92 7.01 -1.08
CA ASP A 288 10.02 7.11 -0.10
C ASP A 288 10.11 8.53 0.49
N ASP A 289 9.83 9.56 -0.31
CA ASP A 289 9.75 10.98 0.15
C ASP A 289 8.54 11.25 1.06
N ARG A 290 7.57 10.33 1.13
CA ARG A 290 6.39 10.43 2.00
C ARG A 290 6.67 9.85 3.38
N THR A 291 6.62 10.71 4.41
CA THR A 291 6.82 10.29 5.81
C THR A 291 5.61 9.58 6.44
N ASP A 292 4.45 9.63 5.78
CA ASP A 292 3.20 8.99 6.19
C ASP A 292 2.97 7.63 5.51
N VAL A 293 3.77 7.27 4.50
CA VAL A 293 3.69 5.99 3.80
C VAL A 293 4.69 4.99 4.38
N ALA A 294 4.17 3.84 4.84
CA ALA A 294 4.94 2.75 5.41
C ALA A 294 5.33 1.68 4.38
N ALA A 295 4.47 1.41 3.40
CA ALA A 295 4.65 0.33 2.45
C ALA A 295 3.90 0.56 1.14
N PHE A 296 4.32 -0.14 0.10
CA PHE A 296 3.51 -0.36 -1.10
C PHE A 296 3.50 -1.84 -1.46
N VAL A 297 2.41 -2.29 -2.08
CA VAL A 297 2.21 -3.68 -2.50
C VAL A 297 1.97 -3.71 -4.00
N TRP A 298 2.95 -4.26 -4.73
CA TRP A 298 2.82 -4.43 -6.18
C TRP A 298 1.81 -5.55 -6.50
N PHE A 299 0.88 -5.27 -7.39
CA PHE A 299 -0.10 -6.25 -7.87
C PHE A 299 0.47 -7.02 -9.07
N ASP A 300 1.18 -8.11 -8.80
CA ASP A 300 1.88 -8.93 -9.80
C ASP A 300 0.93 -9.91 -10.52
N HIS A 301 -0.02 -9.37 -11.30
CA HIS A 301 -1.05 -10.18 -11.97
C HIS A 301 -1.17 -9.84 -13.46
N ASP A 302 -1.51 -10.84 -14.28
CA ASP A 302 -1.93 -10.65 -15.67
C ASP A 302 -3.46 -10.69 -15.73
N LYS A 303 -4.11 -9.52 -15.82
CA LYS A 303 -5.56 -9.36 -15.61
C LYS A 303 -6.20 -8.44 -16.66
N GLU A 304 -6.70 -7.27 -16.28
CA GLU A 304 -7.30 -6.32 -17.23
C GLU A 304 -6.25 -5.79 -18.22
N THR A 305 -4.99 -5.75 -17.78
CA THR A 305 -3.76 -5.63 -18.56
C THR A 305 -2.67 -6.39 -17.82
N ASP A 306 -1.48 -6.52 -18.43
CA ASP A 306 -0.33 -7.11 -17.76
C ASP A 306 0.26 -6.14 -16.70
N TRP A 307 -0.08 -6.39 -15.43
CA TRP A 307 0.44 -5.62 -14.30
C TRP A 307 1.75 -6.18 -13.76
N ARG A 308 2.17 -7.37 -14.19
CA ARG A 308 3.33 -8.08 -13.63
C ARG A 308 4.58 -7.21 -13.68
N LEU A 309 5.37 -7.27 -12.61
CA LEU A 309 6.62 -6.53 -12.50
C LEU A 309 7.57 -6.91 -13.65
N ALA A 310 7.63 -8.20 -13.99
CA ALA A 310 8.43 -8.74 -15.07
C ALA A 310 7.64 -8.91 -16.39
N SER A 311 6.65 -8.06 -16.65
CA SER A 311 6.07 -7.93 -18.00
C SER A 311 7.15 -7.53 -19.03
N THR A 312 8.18 -6.80 -18.58
CA THR A 312 9.46 -6.58 -19.27
C THR A 312 10.64 -6.78 -18.31
N PRO A 313 11.82 -7.26 -18.76
CA PRO A 313 13.02 -7.34 -17.93
C PRO A 313 13.44 -5.98 -17.34
N GLU A 314 13.24 -4.90 -18.09
CA GLU A 314 13.60 -3.54 -17.70
C GLU A 314 12.76 -3.03 -16.51
N SER A 315 11.47 -3.41 -16.44
CA SER A 315 10.59 -3.03 -15.33
C SER A 315 11.02 -3.68 -14.01
N ALA A 316 11.38 -4.97 -14.04
CA ALA A 316 11.92 -5.66 -12.87
C ALA A 316 13.26 -5.07 -12.41
N ALA A 317 14.16 -4.79 -13.36
CA ALA A 317 15.45 -4.15 -13.07
C ALA A 317 15.28 -2.76 -12.45
N ALA A 318 14.31 -1.96 -12.95
CA ALA A 318 14.02 -0.64 -12.40
C ALA A 318 13.54 -0.71 -10.95
N LEU A 319 12.67 -1.66 -10.60
CA LEU A 319 12.28 -1.85 -9.20
C LEU A 319 13.48 -2.25 -8.34
N ALA A 320 14.30 -3.19 -8.80
CA ALA A 320 15.47 -3.65 -8.05
C ALA A 320 16.46 -2.50 -7.77
N GLU A 321 16.76 -1.69 -8.79
CA GLU A 321 17.59 -0.49 -8.62
C GLU A 321 16.94 0.53 -7.68
N ALA A 322 15.63 0.74 -7.81
CA ALA A 322 14.91 1.71 -6.99
C ALA A 322 14.85 1.30 -5.52
N LEU A 323 14.64 0.03 -5.20
CA LEU A 323 14.62 -0.48 -3.81
C LEU A 323 16.02 -0.48 -3.16
N GLN A 324 17.09 -0.52 -3.95
CA GLN A 324 18.47 -0.37 -3.45
C GLN A 324 18.85 1.09 -3.19
N ARG A 325 18.21 2.05 -3.88
CA ARG A 325 18.46 3.50 -3.73
C ARG A 325 17.50 4.19 -2.75
N GLY A 326 16.24 3.75 -2.76
CA GLY A 326 15.11 4.30 -2.01
C GLY A 326 14.98 3.61 -0.67
N GLN A 327 15.69 4.15 0.29
CA GLN A 327 15.75 3.71 1.67
C GLN A 327 16.04 4.97 2.49
N ARG A 328 15.06 5.89 2.51
CA ARG A 328 15.05 7.27 3.08
C ARG A 328 16.36 7.83 3.62
#